data_AF-A0A4Q5SUH3-F1
#
_entry.id   AF-A0A4Q5SUH3-F1
#
_cell.length_a   1.000
_cell.length_b   1.000
_cell.length_c   1.000
_cell.angle_alpha   90.00
_cell.angle_beta   90.00
_cell.angle_gamma   90.00
#
_symmetry.space_group_name_H-M   'P 1'
#
loop_
_entity.id
_entity.type
_entity.pdbx_description
1 polymer ?
#
loop_
_entity_poly.entity_id
_entity_poly.type
_entity_poly.pdbx_seq_one_letter_code
_entity_poly.pdbx_strand_id
1 'polypeptide(L)' 'MDHTNFLRLDLEALKVMYVDAATRLKEALLNGAEWKALQELRHDVTELEIALYKKIRSTDDSAPFPDPASGPVTT' A
#
# COMPACT_ATOMS: atom_id res chain seq x y z
N MET A 1 10.00 7.14 9.65
CA MET A 1 9.76 7.70 8.30
C MET A 1 8.53 8.61 8.36
N ASP A 2 8.53 9.75 7.68
CA ASP A 2 7.42 10.73 7.74
C ASP A 2 6.22 10.32 6.85
N HIS A 3 5.09 9.99 7.49
CA HIS A 3 3.87 9.46 6.85
C HIS A 3 3.23 10.40 5.80
N THR A 4 3.48 11.71 5.87
CA THR A 4 2.85 12.70 4.97
C THR A 4 3.45 12.74 3.57
N ASN A 5 4.66 12.17 3.37
CA ASN A 5 5.35 12.24 2.07
C ASN A 5 4.96 11.10 1.11
N PHE A 6 4.47 9.97 1.60
CA PHE A 6 4.13 8.82 0.73
C PHE A 6 2.96 9.07 -0.21
N LEU A 7 2.00 9.92 0.18
CA LEU A 7 0.85 10.27 -0.68
C LEU A 7 1.28 11.05 -1.94
N ARG A 8 2.40 11.79 -1.85
CA ARG A 8 2.97 12.55 -2.97
C ARG A 8 3.90 11.73 -3.87
N LEU A 9 4.43 10.60 -3.40
CA LEU A 9 5.28 9.73 -4.22
C LEU A 9 4.45 9.05 -5.31
N ASP A 10 4.99 8.94 -6.52
CA ASP A 10 4.34 8.21 -7.61
C ASP A 10 4.06 6.74 -7.23
N LEU A 11 3.00 6.15 -7.82
CA LEU A 11 2.59 4.77 -7.52
C LEU A 11 3.73 3.78 -7.80
N GLU A 12 4.48 3.97 -8.89
CA GLU A 12 5.62 3.11 -9.24
C GLU A 12 6.74 3.24 -8.22
N ALA A 13 7.00 4.46 -7.72
CA ALA A 13 8.00 4.67 -6.68
C ALA A 13 7.60 4.01 -5.36
N LEU A 14 6.31 4.05 -5.01
CA LEU A 14 5.77 3.35 -3.83
C LEU A 14 5.93 1.82 -3.94
N LYS A 15 5.70 1.25 -5.12
CA LYS A 15 5.91 -0.19 -5.38
C LYS A 15 7.38 -0.58 -5.25
N VAL A 16 8.29 0.23 -5.80
CA VAL A 16 9.74 -0.02 -5.67
C VAL A 16 10.17 -0.02 -4.20
N MET A 17 9.70 0.97 -3.41
CA MET A 17 9.99 1.03 -1.97
C MET A 17 9.43 -0.18 -1.22
N TYR A 18 8.22 -0.61 -1.54
CA TYR A 18 7.62 -1.81 -0.95
C TYR A 18 8.46 -3.07 -1.25
N VAL A 19 8.88 -3.26 -2.50
CA VAL A 19 9.69 -4.41 -2.90
C VAL A 19 11.06 -4.41 -2.19
N ASP A 20 11.71 -3.25 -2.06
CA ASP A 20 12.96 -3.13 -1.30
C ASP A 20 12.75 -3.47 0.19
N ALA A 21 11.73 -2.89 0.83
CA ALA A 21 11.41 -3.16 2.23
C ALA A 21 11.06 -4.64 2.49
N ALA A 22 10.26 -5.25 1.62
CA ALA A 22 9.90 -6.66 1.71
C ALA A 22 11.12 -7.58 1.50
N THR A 23 12.04 -7.19 0.60
CA THR A 23 13.30 -7.93 0.37
C THR A 23 14.19 -7.87 1.60
N ARG A 24 14.37 -6.69 2.19
CA ARG A 24 15.13 -6.50 3.44
C ARG A 24 14.54 -7.28 4.61
N LEU A 25 13.20 -7.28 4.74
CA LEU A 25 12.53 -8.09 5.75
C LEU A 25 12.79 -9.60 5.54
N LYS A 26 12.70 -10.06 4.29
CA LYS A 26 12.98 -11.46 3.94
C LYS A 26 14.43 -11.84 4.27
N GLU A 27 15.38 -11.00 3.91
CA GLU A 27 16.80 -11.22 4.23
C GLU A 27 17.04 -11.22 5.74
N ALA A 28 16.45 -10.28 6.48
CA ALA A 28 16.56 -10.21 7.94
C ALA A 28 16.00 -11.48 8.61
N LEU A 29 14.88 -12.02 8.10
CA LEU A 29 14.31 -13.28 8.59
C LEU A 29 15.25 -14.46 8.34
N LEU A 30 15.85 -14.53 7.15
CA LEU A 30 16.77 -15.62 6.78
C LEU A 30 18.11 -15.55 7.53
N ASN A 31 18.59 -14.34 7.81
CA ASN A 31 19.84 -14.10 8.52
C ASN A 31 19.70 -14.21 10.05
N GLY A 32 18.50 -14.45 10.56
CA GLY A 32 18.26 -14.51 12.01
C GLY A 32 18.50 -13.18 12.71
N ALA A 33 18.13 -12.07 12.06
CA ALA A 33 18.26 -10.74 12.63
C ALA A 33 17.47 -10.62 13.96
N GLU A 34 17.91 -9.70 14.82
CA GLU A 34 17.25 -9.48 16.11
C GLU A 34 15.78 -9.11 15.94
N TRP A 35 14.97 -9.55 16.91
CA TRP A 35 13.52 -9.34 16.89
C TRP A 35 13.13 -7.87 16.73
N LYS A 36 13.88 -6.96 17.35
CA LYS A 36 13.63 -5.52 17.25
C LYS A 36 13.77 -5.01 15.80
N ALA A 37 14.83 -5.42 15.10
CA ALA A 37 15.05 -5.06 13.71
C ALA A 37 13.97 -5.66 12.78
N LEU A 38 13.52 -6.88 13.08
CA LEU A 38 12.40 -7.50 12.36
C LEU A 38 11.07 -6.76 12.56
N GLN A 39 10.82 -6.25 13.77
CA GLN A 39 9.61 -5.46 14.04
C GLN A 39 9.62 -4.13 13.28
N GLU A 40 10.77 -3.44 13.23
CA GLU A 40 10.92 -2.20 12.47
C GLU A 40 10.70 -2.44 10.97
N LEU A 41 11.32 -3.48 10.40
CA LEU A 41 11.13 -3.85 8.99
C LEU A 41 9.69 -4.27 8.68
N ARG A 42 9.02 -5.00 9.59
CA ARG A 42 7.59 -5.33 9.43
C ARG A 42 6.72 -4.10 9.43
N HIS A 43 6.99 -3.16 10.35
CA HIS A 43 6.24 -1.91 10.42
C HIS A 43 6.37 -1.11 9.12
N ASP A 44 7.60 -0.97 8.59
CA ASP A 44 7.85 -0.26 7.34
C ASP A 44 7.13 -0.90 6.14
N VAL A 45 7.14 -2.24 6.04
CA VAL A 45 6.41 -2.98 5.00
C VAL A 45 4.90 -2.73 5.11
N THR A 46 4.33 -2.83 6.32
CA THR A 46 2.89 -2.62 6.54
C THR A 46 2.46 -1.18 6.20
N GLU A 47 3.25 -0.18 6.56
CA GLU A 47 2.96 1.22 6.21
C GLU A 47 2.95 1.43 4.69
N LEU A 48 3.92 0.83 3.97
CA LEU A 48 3.97 0.90 2.51
C LEU A 48 2.80 0.18 1.84
N GLU A 49 2.35 -0.96 2.38
CA GLU A 49 1.13 -1.66 1.90
C GLU A 49 -0.13 -0.81 2.08
N ILE A 50 -0.28 -0.19 3.24
CA ILE A 50 -1.41 0.71 3.52
C ILE A 50 -1.39 1.89 2.55
N ALA A 51 -0.22 2.48 2.31
CA ALA A 51 -0.07 3.61 1.38
C ALA A 51 -0.37 3.20 -0.07
N LEU A 52 0.11 2.03 -0.51
CA LEU A 52 -0.20 1.45 -1.83
C LEU A 52 -1.70 1.21 -2.00
N TYR A 53 -2.34 0.55 -1.03
CA TYR A 53 -3.76 0.26 -1.08
C TYR A 53 -4.61 1.53 -1.15
N LYS A 54 -4.30 2.53 -0.32
CA LYS A 54 -4.97 3.84 -0.36
C LYS A 54 -4.81 4.50 -1.72
N LYS A 55 -3.60 4.48 -2.30
CA LYS A 55 -3.30 5.13 -3.57
C LYS A 55 -3.99 4.47 -4.78
N ILE A 56 -4.02 3.13 -4.81
CA ILE A 56 -4.76 2.36 -5.83
C ILE A 56 -6.24 2.71 -5.75
N ARG A 57 -6.82 2.64 -4.55
CA ARG A 57 -8.24 2.94 -4.35
C ARG A 57 -8.62 4.38 -4.67
N SER A 58 -7.75 5.36 -4.41
CA SER A 58 -7.96 6.75 -4.82
C SER A 58 -7.80 6.98 -6.33
N THR A 59 -7.11 6.08 -7.04
CA THR A 59 -6.99 6.13 -8.51
C THR A 59 -8.22 5.51 -9.19
N ASP A 60 -8.83 4.49 -8.56
CA ASP A 60 -10.06 3.83 -9.04
C ASP A 60 -11.36 4.63 -8.81
N ASP A 61 -11.31 5.75 -8.06
CA ASP A 61 -12.46 6.65 -7.79
C ASP A 61 -12.86 7.52 -9.01
N SER A 62 -12.44 7.13 -10.23
CA SER A 62 -12.96 7.66 -11.51
C SER A 62 -13.94 6.70 -12.20
N ALA A 63 -14.44 5.68 -11.51
CA ALA A 63 -15.63 4.94 -11.94
C ALA A 63 -16.83 5.44 -11.13
N PRO A 64 -17.82 6.11 -11.74
CA PRO A 64 -19.05 6.43 -11.03
C PRO A 64 -19.67 5.10 -10.58
N PHE A 65 -19.81 4.91 -9.27
CA PHE A 65 -20.68 3.88 -8.72
C PHE A 65 -22.04 4.04 -9.41
N PRO A 66 -22.59 3.02 -10.08
CA PRO A 66 -23.98 3.08 -10.51
C PRO A 66 -24.82 3.20 -9.24
N ASP A 67 -25.55 4.31 -9.16
CA ASP A 67 -26.48 4.58 -8.07
C ASP A 67 -27.44 3.39 -7.91
N PRO A 68 -27.51 2.73 -6.75
CA PRO A 68 -28.41 1.60 -6.53
C PRO A 68 -29.90 1.98 -6.63
N ALA A 69 -30.23 3.27 -6.80
CA ALA A 69 -31.59 3.76 -6.96
C ALA A 69 -32.14 3.77 -8.40
N SER A 70 -31.33 3.48 -9.43
CA SER A 70 -31.85 3.34 -10.80
C SER A 70 -32.30 1.91 -11.09
N GLY A 71 -33.51 1.57 -10.62
CA GLY A 71 -34.24 0.40 -11.11
C GLY A 71 -34.47 0.49 -12.63
N PRO A 72 -34.68 -0.65 -13.33
CA PRO A 72 -35.01 -0.62 -14.74
C PRO A 72 -36.39 0.03 -14.93
N VAL A 73 -36.43 1.19 -15.59
CA VAL A 73 -37.68 1.73 -16.13
C VAL A 73 -38.04 0.91 -17.36
N THR A 74 -38.88 -0.10 -17.18
CA THR A 74 -39.56 -0.79 -18.28
C THR A 74 -40.83 0.00 -18.59
N THR A 75 -40.86 0.67 -19.76
CA THR A 75 -42.09 1.10 -20.43
C THR A 75 -42.49 0.04 -21.45
#